data_AF-A0A965ZUU1-F1
#
_entry.id   AF-A0A965ZUU1-F1
#
_cell.length_a   1.000
_cell.length_b   1.000
_cell.length_c   1.000
_cell.angle_alpha   90.00
_cell.angle_beta   90.00
_cell.angle_gamma   90.00
#
_symmetry.space_group_name_H-M   'P 1'
#
loop_
_entity.id
_entity.type
_entity.pdbx_description
1 polymer ?
#
loop_
_entity_poly.entity_id
_entity_poly.type
_entity_poly.pdbx_seq_one_letter_code
_entity_poly.pdbx_strand_id
1 'polypeptide(L)' 'MLKLHFAPNSRASRTLWLLEELGMDYELNRMDFHPRDLKSDEHRERHPLGRVPVL' A
#
# COMPACT_ATOMS: atom_id res chain seq x y z
N MET A 1 -8.58 -7.57 9.84
CA MET A 1 -8.69 -6.15 9.45
C MET A 1 -7.92 -5.99 8.16
N LEU A 2 -8.52 -5.40 7.12
CA LEU A 2 -7.84 -5.18 5.84
C LEU A 2 -6.66 -4.23 6.06
N LYS A 3 -5.52 -4.42 5.39
CA LYS A 3 -4.37 -3.51 5.54
C LYS A 3 -3.88 -3.02 4.19
N LEU A 4 -4.11 -1.75 3.88
CA LEU A 4 -3.63 -1.15 2.65
C LEU A 4 -2.20 -0.66 2.79
N HIS A 5 -1.29 -1.28 2.05
CA HIS A 5 0.09 -0.80 1.88
C HIS A 5 0.15 0.27 0.80
N PHE A 6 0.43 1.50 1.22
CA PHE A 6 0.32 2.71 0.43
C PHE A 6 1.63 3.50 0.42
N ALA A 7 1.93 4.13 -0.71
CA ALA A 7 2.95 5.16 -0.79
C ALA A 7 2.40 6.40 -1.54
N PRO A 8 2.78 7.63 -1.16
CA PRO A 8 2.31 8.85 -1.80
C PRO A 8 2.76 8.91 -3.27
N ASN A 9 1.99 9.61 -4.11
CA ASN A 9 2.24 9.72 -5.56
C ASN A 9 2.32 8.38 -6.32
N SER A 10 1.77 7.31 -5.74
CA SER A 10 1.71 6.00 -6.38
C SER A 10 0.30 5.67 -6.89
N ARG A 11 0.19 4.55 -7.61
CA ARG A 11 -1.11 4.04 -8.07
C ARG A 11 -1.99 3.54 -6.92
N ALA A 12 -1.44 3.39 -5.70
CA ALA A 12 -2.16 2.94 -4.52
C ALA A 12 -3.26 3.92 -4.06
N SER A 13 -3.17 5.20 -4.45
CA SER A 13 -4.23 6.19 -4.17
C SER A 13 -5.59 5.78 -4.71
N ARG A 14 -5.64 5.00 -5.80
CA ARG A 14 -6.91 4.51 -6.37
C ARG A 14 -7.61 3.52 -5.43
N THR A 15 -6.83 2.61 -4.84
CA THR A 15 -7.36 1.64 -3.86
C THR A 15 -7.77 2.34 -2.58
N LEU A 16 -6.97 3.31 -2.11
CA LEU A 16 -7.33 4.14 -0.97
C LEU A 16 -8.70 4.81 -1.17
N TRP A 17 -8.90 5.52 -2.28
CA TRP A 17 -10.18 6.16 -2.59
C TRP A 17 -11.33 5.17 -2.67
N LEU A 18 -11.12 4.00 -3.28
CA LEU A 18 -12.16 2.98 -3.35
C LEU A 18 -12.58 2.49 -1.96
N LEU A 19 -11.63 2.28 -1.05
CA LEU A 19 -11.96 1.84 0.31
C LEU A 19 -12.72 2.90 1.10
N GLU A 20 -12.35 4.17 0.95
CA GLU A 20 -13.07 5.31 1.52
C GLU A 20 -14.51 5.41 1.00
N GLU A 21 -14.70 5.37 -0.33
CA GLU A 21 -16.03 5.46 -0.95
C GLU A 21 -16.95 4.30 -0.56
N LEU A 22 -16.38 3.11 -0.33
CA LEU A 22 -17.13 1.94 0.14
C LEU A 22 -17.37 1.94 1.67
N GLY A 23 -16.81 2.91 2.41
CA GLY A 23 -16.92 2.97 3.87
C GLY A 23 -16.30 1.75 4.57
N MET A 24 -15.27 1.17 3.98
CA MET A 24 -14.64 -0.05 4.49
C MET A 24 -13.76 0.26 5.71
N ASP A 25 -13.73 -0.66 6.67
CA ASP A 25 -12.77 -0.62 7.77
C ASP A 25 -11.43 -1.24 7.35
N TYR A 26 -10.35 -0.46 7.42
CA TYR A 26 -9.01 -0.89 7.02
C TYR A 26 -7.91 -0.10 7.76
N GLU A 27 -6.73 -0.72 7.89
CA GLU A 27 -5.51 -0.07 8.36
C GLU A 27 -4.73 0.50 7.17
N LEU A 28 -4.30 1.76 7.27
CA LEU A 28 -3.40 2.35 6.27
C LEU A 28 -1.94 2.21 6.71
N ASN A 29 -1.18 1.32 6.07
CA ASN A 29 0.27 1.31 6.19
C ASN A 29 0.90 2.28 5.19
N ARG A 30 1.19 3.50 5.65
CA ARG A 30 1.82 4.53 4.84
C ARG A 30 3.34 4.39 4.86
N MET A 31 3.93 4.20 3.68
CA MET A 31 5.37 4.11 3.43
C MET A 31 5.83 5.28 2.56
N ASP A 32 7.13 5.55 2.55
CA ASP A 32 7.70 6.53 1.63
C ASP A 32 7.73 5.97 0.20
N PHE A 33 7.58 6.84 -0.80
CA PHE A 33 7.82 6.48 -2.19
C PHE A 33 9.33 6.44 -2.47
N HIS A 34 10.04 5.57 -1.75
CA HIS A 34 11.49 5.45 -1.77
C HIS A 34 11.90 3.97 -1.87
N PRO A 35 13.00 3.63 -2.57
CA PRO A 35 13.47 2.25 -2.67
C PRO A 35 13.70 1.56 -1.33
N ARG A 36 14.10 2.31 -0.29
CA ARG A 36 14.26 1.78 1.07
C ARG A 36 13.01 1.07 1.57
N ASP A 37 11.83 1.59 1.24
CA ASP A 37 10.57 1.05 1.73
C ASP A 37 9.95 0.12 0.67
N LEU A 38 9.92 0.54 -0.60
CA LEU A 38 9.26 -0.21 -1.68
C LEU A 38 10.07 -1.41 -2.20
N LYS A 39 11.38 -1.44 -1.98
CA LYS A 39 12.27 -2.55 -2.37
C LYS A 39 12.90 -3.25 -1.16
N SER A 40 12.44 -2.99 0.06
CA SER A 40 12.85 -3.75 1.23
C SER A 40 12.44 -5.22 1.07
N ASP A 41 13.18 -6.09 1.73
CA ASP A 41 12.81 -7.51 1.77
C ASP A 41 11.48 -7.69 2.51
N GLU A 42 11.23 -6.90 3.56
CA GLU A 42 9.93 -6.86 4.26
C GLU A 42 8.75 -6.54 3.31
N HIS A 43 8.92 -5.61 2.36
CA HIS A 43 7.85 -5.31 1.40
C HIS A 43 7.74 -6.36 0.29
N ARG A 44 8.85 -6.99 -0.09
CA ARG A 44 8.84 -8.10 -1.07
C ARG A 44 8.19 -9.36 -0.54
N GLU A 45 8.30 -9.61 0.77
CA GLU A 45 7.57 -10.69 1.45
C GLU A 45 6.05 -10.53 1.30
N ARG A 46 5.56 -9.28 1.24
CA ARG A 46 4.14 -8.97 1.00
C ARG A 46 3.75 -9.09 -0.47
N HIS A 47 4.63 -8.66 -1.38
CA HIS A 47 4.39 -8.74 -2.82
C HIS A 47 5.70 -8.94 -3.59
N PRO A 48 5.86 -10.03 -4.38
CA PRO A 48 7.15 -10.42 -4.96
C PRO A 48 7.78 -9.38 -5.90
N LEU A 49 6.96 -8.53 -6.53
CA LEU A 49 7.45 -7.43 -7.37
C LEU A 49 7.88 -6.16 -6.60
N GLY A 50 7.67 -6.08 -5.28
CA GLY A 50 7.97 -4.88 -4.48
C GLY A 50 7.22 -3.64 -4.97
N ARG A 51 5.91 -3.77 -5.23
CA ARG A 51 5.07 -2.68 -5.74
C ARG A 51 3.93 -2.41 -4.77
N VAL A 52 3.32 -1.23 -4.89
CA VAL A 52 2.08 -0.85 -4.22
C VAL A 52 1.02 -0.51 -5.27
N PRO A 53 -0.28 -0.70 -4.99
CA PRO A 53 -0.87 -1.14 -3.72
C PRO A 53 -0.67 -2.63 -3.42
N VAL A 54 -0.73 -3.00 -2.13
CA VAL A 54 -0.88 -4.37 -1.61
C VAL A 54 -1.95 -4.33 -0.53
N LEU A 55 -2.83 -5.33 -0.48
CA LEU A 55 -3.86 -5.52 0.55
C LEU A 55 -3.55 -6.73 1.42
#